data_AF-A0A0N5CIR6-F1
#
_entry.id   AF-A0A0N5CIR6-F1
#
_cell.length_a   1.000
_cell.length_b   1.000
_cell.length_c   1.000
_cell.angle_alpha   90.00
_cell.angle_beta   90.00
_cell.angle_gamma   90.00
#
_symmetry.space_group_name_H-M   'P 1'
#
loop_
_entity.id
_entity.type
_entity.pdbx_description
1 polymer ?
#
loop_
_entity_poly.entity_id
_entity_poly.type
_entity_poly.pdbx_seq_one_letter_code
_entity_poly.pdbx_strand_id
1 'polypeptide(L)'
;MESSDLFLTILSQKHVLKRISSHLSANDCYNLARTCKTGFVKIGDMKMKDDILSFRKYYCYLNVNSMTSTSVSKIGPIDKDYYEQFNTEDVRQLEVFVNIRFKKFSKEIMKFVGEKLNVILNKFYSLKELILRYCLKKSGGDYIQDSIKEI
;
A
#
# COMPACT_ATOMS: atom_id res chain seq x y z
N MET A 1 -11.54 -22.84 14.34
CA MET A 1 -11.93 -23.78 13.27
C MET A 1 -12.03 -23.01 11.97
N GLU A 2 -11.65 -23.71 10.91
CA GLU A 2 -10.99 -23.23 9.69
C GLU A 2 -11.73 -22.17 8.88
N SER A 3 -10.91 -21.29 8.31
CA SER A 3 -11.22 -20.32 7.26
C SER A 3 -11.72 -21.04 6.01
N SER A 4 -12.98 -20.82 5.63
CA SER A 4 -13.47 -21.25 4.32
C SER A 4 -13.01 -20.26 3.25
N ASP A 5 -12.05 -20.74 2.46
CA ASP A 5 -11.43 -20.15 1.28
C ASP A 5 -12.38 -19.35 0.38
N LEU A 6 -12.21 -18.02 0.36
CA LEU A 6 -12.78 -17.14 -0.66
C LEU A 6 -11.66 -16.54 -1.51
N PHE A 7 -10.86 -17.38 -2.18
CA PHE A 7 -9.79 -16.86 -3.05
C PHE A 7 -9.97 -17.15 -4.55
N LEU A 8 -11.02 -17.89 -4.95
CA LEU A 8 -11.56 -17.89 -6.31
C LEU A 8 -12.81 -18.78 -6.36
N THR A 9 -14.01 -18.20 -6.33
CA THR A 9 -15.20 -19.00 -6.71
C THR A 9 -15.29 -19.02 -8.23
N ILE A 10 -14.79 -20.08 -8.86
CA ILE A 10 -14.98 -20.30 -10.29
C ILE A 10 -16.46 -20.64 -10.51
N LEU A 11 -17.25 -19.64 -10.89
CA LEU A 11 -18.65 -19.85 -11.23
C LEU A 11 -18.75 -20.52 -12.60
N SER A 12 -19.28 -21.74 -12.63
CA SER A 12 -19.52 -22.50 -13.86
C SER A 12 -20.63 -21.85 -14.71
N GLN A 13 -20.29 -20.80 -15.47
CA GLN A 13 -21.22 -20.09 -16.38
C GLN A 13 -21.31 -20.74 -17.77
N LYS A 14 -21.68 -22.02 -17.81
CA LYS A 14 -21.83 -22.79 -19.07
C LYS A 14 -22.78 -22.11 -20.06
N HIS A 15 -23.83 -21.46 -19.56
CA HIS A 15 -24.82 -20.76 -20.39
C HIS A 15 -24.24 -19.53 -21.10
N VAL A 16 -23.35 -18.77 -20.45
CA VAL A 16 -22.65 -17.62 -21.05
C VAL A 16 -21.66 -18.09 -22.11
N LEU A 17 -20.85 -19.11 -21.79
CA LEU A 17 -19.89 -19.67 -22.73
C LEU A 17 -20.56 -20.25 -23.98
N LYS A 18 -21.72 -20.91 -23.83
CA LYS A 18 -22.53 -21.41 -24.96
C LYS A 18 -23.01 -20.26 -25.85
N ARG A 19 -23.43 -19.14 -25.26
CA ARG A 19 -23.86 -17.95 -26.01
C ARG A 19 -22.70 -17.25 -26.70
N ILE A 20 -21.51 -17.20 -26.10
CA ILE A 20 -20.33 -16.61 -26.75
C ILE A 20 -19.87 -17.50 -27.91
N SER A 21 -19.73 -18.81 -27.67
CA SER A 21 -19.29 -19.77 -28.70
C SER A 21 -20.25 -19.88 -29.89
N SER A 22 -21.55 -19.63 -29.72
CA SER A 22 -22.50 -19.60 -30.85
C SER A 22 -22.28 -18.45 -31.83
N HIS A 23 -21.47 -17.44 -31.47
CA HIS A 23 -21.12 -16.30 -32.33
C HIS A 23 -19.68 -16.38 -32.86
N LEU A 24 -18.95 -17.45 -32.53
CA LEU A 24 -17.55 -17.62 -32.90
C LEU A 24 -17.41 -18.78 -33.88
N SER A 25 -16.44 -18.68 -34.79
CA SER A 25 -16.07 -19.82 -35.63
C SER A 25 -15.47 -20.93 -34.76
N ALA A 26 -15.44 -22.17 -35.28
CA ALA A 26 -14.79 -23.27 -34.59
C ALA A 26 -13.31 -22.97 -34.28
N ASN A 27 -12.62 -22.25 -35.18
CA ASN A 27 -11.23 -21.86 -35.02
C ASN A 27 -11.06 -20.81 -33.91
N ASP A 28 -11.98 -19.85 -33.80
CA ASP A 28 -11.98 -18.85 -32.74
C ASP A 28 -12.33 -19.46 -31.39
N CYS A 29 -13.22 -20.45 -31.35
CA CYS A 29 -13.51 -21.22 -30.14
C CYS A 29 -12.27 -21.96 -29.65
N TYR A 30 -11.49 -22.55 -30.57
CA TYR A 30 -10.23 -23.21 -30.23
C TYR A 30 -9.18 -22.23 -29.68
N ASN A 31 -9.03 -21.07 -30.33
CA ASN A 31 -8.13 -20.01 -29.89
C ASN A 31 -8.53 -19.43 -28.53
N LEU A 32 -9.83 -19.25 -28.29
CA LEU A 32 -10.37 -18.80 -27.01
C LEU A 32 -10.06 -19.82 -25.91
N ALA A 33 -10.34 -21.10 -26.12
CA ALA A 33 -10.06 -22.17 -25.16
C ALA A 33 -8.55 -22.24 -24.83
N ARG A 34 -7.70 -22.13 -25.85
CA ARG A 34 -6.24 -22.11 -25.66
C ARG A 34 -5.79 -20.90 -24.86
N THR A 35 -6.32 -19.72 -25.16
CA THR A 35 -6.02 -18.47 -24.44
C THR A 35 -6.47 -18.54 -22.99
N CYS A 36 -7.68 -19.05 -22.71
CA CYS A 36 -8.17 -19.27 -21.36
C CYS A 36 -7.30 -20.26 -20.58
N LYS A 37 -6.86 -21.36 -21.21
CA LYS A 37 -5.94 -22.32 -20.60
C LYS A 37 -4.59 -21.68 -20.27
N THR A 38 -4.01 -20.92 -21.20
CA THR A 38 -2.75 -20.18 -20.97
C THR A 38 -2.92 -19.13 -19.87
N GLY A 39 -4.04 -18.40 -19.86
CA GLY A 39 -4.36 -17.44 -18.80
C GLY A 39 -4.51 -18.10 -17.44
N PHE A 40 -5.21 -19.24 -17.38
CA PHE A 40 -5.38 -20.02 -16.15
C PHE A 40 -4.04 -20.52 -15.59
N VAL A 41 -3.18 -21.06 -16.45
CA VAL A 41 -1.82 -21.48 -16.05
C VAL A 41 -1.01 -20.29 -15.54
N LYS A 42 -1.01 -19.16 -16.26
CA LYS A 42 -0.32 -17.93 -15.82
C LYS A 42 -0.85 -17.41 -14.48
N ILE A 43 -2.16 -17.45 -14.24
CA ILE A 43 -2.76 -17.07 -12.95
C ILE A 43 -2.36 -18.06 -11.85
N GLY A 44 -2.27 -19.36 -12.16
CA GLY A 44 -1.74 -20.38 -11.26
C GLY A 44 -0.28 -20.14 -10.89
N ASP A 45 0.56 -19.78 -11.87
CA ASP A 45 1.98 -19.45 -11.68
C ASP A 45 2.17 -18.14 -10.90
N MET A 46 1.26 -17.18 -11.07
CA MET A 46 1.23 -15.93 -10.29
C MET A 46 0.85 -16.16 -8.82
N LYS A 47 0.22 -17.29 -8.47
CA LYS A 47 -0.29 -17.58 -7.11
C LYS A 47 0.73 -18.20 -6.14
N MET A 48 1.99 -18.39 -6.52
CA MET A 48 2.96 -19.11 -5.66
C MET A 48 4.29 -18.40 -5.38
N LYS A 49 4.55 -17.18 -5.88
CA LYS A 49 5.84 -16.52 -5.65
C LYS A 49 5.82 -15.16 -5.00
N ASP A 50 4.66 -14.55 -4.81
CA ASP A 50 4.55 -13.38 -3.96
C ASP A 50 3.20 -13.47 -3.24
N ASP A 51 3.25 -13.18 -1.95
CA ASP A 51 2.10 -12.74 -1.17
C ASP A 51 1.22 -11.86 -2.07
N ILE A 52 0.05 -12.36 -2.50
CA ILE A 52 -1.06 -11.50 -2.93
C ILE A 52 -1.65 -10.89 -1.64
N LEU A 53 -0.78 -10.28 -0.83
CA LEU A 53 -1.17 -9.21 0.05
C LEU A 53 -1.43 -8.07 -0.93
N SER A 54 -2.71 -7.82 -1.19
CA SER A 54 -3.17 -6.49 -1.58
C SER A 54 -2.32 -5.52 -0.77
N PHE A 55 -1.40 -4.79 -1.40
CA PHE A 55 -0.48 -3.89 -0.71
C PHE A 55 -1.37 -2.82 -0.09
N ARG A 56 -1.83 -3.07 1.14
CA ARG A 56 -2.64 -2.13 1.91
C ARG A 56 -1.69 -0.97 2.18
N LYS A 57 -1.76 0.04 1.32
CA LYS A 57 -0.98 1.25 1.48
C LYS A 57 -1.68 2.05 2.55
N TYR A 58 -1.01 2.26 3.67
CA TYR A 58 -1.51 3.12 4.73
C TYR A 58 -0.85 4.48 4.64
N TYR A 59 -1.52 5.50 5.17
CA TYR A 59 -0.94 6.81 5.28
C TYR A 59 -1.26 7.48 6.62
N CYS A 60 -0.40 8.43 6.99
CA CYS A 60 -0.70 9.39 8.05
C CYS A 60 -0.01 10.73 7.80
N TYR A 61 -0.46 11.74 8.52
CA TYR A 61 0.14 13.07 8.54
C TYR A 61 0.89 13.27 9.86
N LEU A 62 2.18 13.59 9.76
CA LEU A 62 2.98 14.11 10.86
C LEU A 62 3.02 15.63 10.72
N ASN A 63 2.32 16.34 11.60
CA ASN A 63 2.36 17.81 11.65
C ASN A 63 3.32 18.25 12.75
N VAL A 64 4.36 18.97 12.35
CA VAL A 64 5.37 19.52 13.25
C VAL A 64 5.19 21.03 13.30
N ASN A 65 4.53 21.50 14.36
CA ASN A 65 4.21 22.92 14.56
C ASN A 65 5.34 23.66 15.29
N SER A 66 5.99 22.99 16.25
CA SER A 66 7.17 23.47 16.97
C SER A 66 7.99 22.28 17.51
N MET A 67 9.13 22.55 18.16
CA MET A 67 9.97 21.52 18.80
C MET A 67 9.28 20.85 20.01
N THR A 68 8.14 21.38 20.43
CA THR A 68 7.34 20.89 21.56
C THR A 68 5.92 20.50 21.17
N SER A 69 5.48 20.87 19.96
CA SER A 69 4.12 20.65 19.49
C SER A 69 4.15 19.90 18.17
N THR A 70 3.78 18.62 18.26
CA THR A 70 3.62 17.71 17.14
C THR A 70 2.29 16.98 17.23
N SER A 71 1.67 16.71 16.10
CA SER A 71 0.49 15.85 16.04
C SER A 71 0.61 14.84 14.90
N VAL A 72 0.13 13.62 15.16
CA VAL A 72 0.05 12.55 14.17
C VAL A 72 -1.42 12.28 13.91
N SER A 73 -1.84 12.30 12.65
CA SER A 73 -3.22 11.91 12.32
C SER A 73 -3.45 10.43 12.62
N LYS A 74 -4.72 10.01 12.65
CA LYS A 74 -5.03 8.58 12.56
C LYS A 74 -4.41 8.01 11.28
N ILE A 75 -3.91 6.79 11.38
CA ILE A 75 -3.43 6.03 10.22
C ILE A 75 -4.64 5.41 9.56
N GLY A 76 -4.71 5.55 8.23
CA GLY A 76 -5.81 5.01 7.44
C GLY A 76 -5.32 4.40 6.15
N PRO A 77 -6.11 3.52 5.52
CA PRO A 77 -5.81 3.03 4.19
C PRO A 77 -5.90 4.18 3.18
N ILE A 78 -4.98 4.22 2.22
CA ILE A 78 -5.02 5.17 1.10
C ILE A 78 -6.26 4.89 0.23
N ASP A 79 -6.63 3.61 0.10
CA ASP A 79 -7.80 3.19 -0.64
C ASP A 79 -9.07 3.36 0.20
N LYS A 80 -9.97 4.24 -0.25
CA LYS A 80 -11.17 4.65 0.50
C LYS A 80 -12.28 3.61 0.47
N ASP A 81 -12.21 2.65 -0.46
CA ASP A 81 -13.26 1.64 -0.62
C ASP A 81 -13.13 0.48 0.38
N TYR A 82 -12.09 0.51 1.22
CA TYR A 82 -11.75 -0.56 2.15
C TYR A 82 -11.85 -0.09 3.61
N TYR A 83 -13.05 -0.24 4.20
CA TYR A 83 -13.32 0.03 5.61
C TYR A 83 -13.20 -1.24 6.47
N GLU A 84 -12.03 -1.87 6.50
CA GLU A 84 -11.74 -2.91 7.49
C GLU A 84 -11.15 -2.32 8.78
N GLN A 85 -11.27 -3.07 9.88
CA GLN A 85 -10.68 -2.71 11.17
C GLN A 85 -9.15 -2.60 11.01
N PHE A 86 -8.60 -1.43 11.34
CA PHE A 86 -7.17 -1.16 11.26
C PHE A 86 -6.39 -2.08 12.21
N ASN A 87 -5.57 -2.98 11.66
CA ASN A 87 -4.58 -3.74 12.40
C ASN A 87 -3.17 -3.26 12.02
N THR A 88 -2.37 -2.88 13.02
CA THR A 88 -0.99 -2.43 12.83
C THR A 88 -0.08 -3.51 12.26
N GLU A 89 -0.39 -4.79 12.48
CA GLU A 89 0.38 -5.94 11.98
C GLU A 89 0.25 -6.13 10.46
N ASP A 90 -0.80 -5.58 9.85
CA ASP A 90 -1.04 -5.70 8.41
C ASP A 90 -0.35 -4.60 7.59
N VAL A 91 0.21 -3.59 8.26
CA VAL A 91 0.83 -2.43 7.62
C VAL A 91 2.19 -2.82 7.05
N ARG A 92 2.23 -3.19 5.76
CA ARG A 92 3.47 -3.49 5.02
C ARG A 92 4.10 -2.27 4.37
N GLN A 93 3.29 -1.29 3.97
CA GLN A 93 3.74 -0.02 3.36
C GLN A 93 3.05 1.15 4.07
N LEU A 94 3.84 2.13 4.51
CA LEU A 94 3.35 3.34 5.17
C LEU A 94 3.87 4.59 4.46
N GLU A 95 2.95 5.46 4.09
CA GLU A 95 3.22 6.77 3.52
C GLU A 95 3.00 7.86 4.58
N VAL A 96 4.08 8.51 5.01
CA VAL A 96 4.02 9.59 6.00
C VAL A 96 4.18 10.94 5.32
N PHE A 97 3.14 11.75 5.40
CA PHE A 97 3.16 13.14 4.97
C PHE A 97 3.66 14.03 6.10
N VAL A 98 4.88 14.52 5.97
CA VAL A 98 5.56 15.35 6.97
C VAL A 98 5.32 16.83 6.67
N ASN A 99 4.45 17.44 7.46
CA ASN A 99 4.08 18.86 7.36
C ASN A 99 4.86 19.67 8.40
N ILE A 100 5.86 20.42 7.96
CA ILE A 100 6.73 21.21 8.84
C ILE A 100 6.32 22.68 8.74
N ARG A 101 5.85 23.27 9.85
CA ARG A 101 5.34 24.66 9.87
C ARG A 101 6.35 25.70 10.37
N PHE A 102 7.62 25.32 10.54
CA PHE A 102 8.67 26.26 10.90
C PHE A 102 8.95 27.26 9.78
N LYS A 103 9.28 28.50 10.16
CA LYS A 103 9.69 29.55 9.21
C LYS A 103 11.12 29.34 8.68
N LYS A 104 11.99 28.68 9.45
CA LYS A 104 13.38 28.36 9.10
C LYS A 104 13.63 26.88 9.34
N PHE A 105 14.36 26.24 8.43
CA PHE A 105 14.80 24.86 8.56
C PHE A 105 16.20 24.82 9.16
N SER A 106 16.45 23.83 10.01
CA SER A 106 17.77 23.55 10.57
C SER A 106 17.93 22.05 10.77
N LYS A 107 19.18 21.63 10.96
CA LYS A 107 19.53 20.24 11.24
C LYS A 107 18.83 19.72 12.49
N GLU A 108 18.71 20.55 13.53
CA GLU A 108 18.06 20.21 14.80
C GLU A 108 16.56 19.93 14.60
N ILE A 109 15.88 20.72 13.77
CA ILE A 109 14.47 20.49 13.45
C ILE A 109 14.30 19.16 12.72
N MET A 110 15.19 18.84 11.78
CA MET A 110 15.08 17.59 11.02
C MET A 110 15.44 16.37 11.85
N LYS A 111 16.43 16.46 12.75
CA LYS A 111 16.69 15.43 13.76
C LYS A 111 15.45 15.15 14.61
N PHE A 112 14.82 16.21 15.11
CA PHE A 112 13.58 16.10 15.88
C PHE A 112 12.44 15.45 15.06
N VAL A 113 12.31 15.78 13.78
CA VAL A 113 11.36 15.11 12.87
C VAL A 113 11.68 13.61 12.78
N GLY A 114 12.95 13.23 12.64
CA GLY A 114 13.41 11.85 12.62
C GLY A 114 13.04 11.08 13.89
N GLU A 115 13.32 11.66 15.06
CA GLU A 115 12.93 11.08 16.36
C GLU A 115 11.42 10.82 16.44
N LYS A 116 10.60 11.76 15.95
CA LYS A 116 9.13 11.58 15.93
C LYS A 116 8.68 10.55 14.92
N LEU A 117 9.33 10.46 13.77
CA LEU A 117 9.09 9.37 12.81
C LEU A 117 9.42 8.03 13.46
N ASN A 118 10.53 7.92 14.19
CA ASN A 118 10.92 6.68 14.84
C ASN A 118 9.89 6.18 15.87
N VAL A 119 9.30 7.11 16.64
CA VAL A 119 8.18 6.79 17.55
C VAL A 119 6.94 6.26 16.81
N ILE A 120 6.68 6.73 15.59
CA ILE A 120 5.59 6.22 14.75
C ILE A 120 5.94 4.81 14.25
N LEU A 121 7.14 4.65 13.70
CA LEU A 121 7.60 3.42 13.04
C LEU A 121 7.75 2.25 14.00
N ASN A 122 8.12 2.50 15.26
CA ASN A 122 8.21 1.49 16.32
C ASN A 122 6.88 0.77 16.61
N LYS A 123 5.74 1.25 16.07
CA LYS A 123 4.44 0.60 16.20
C LYS A 123 4.16 -0.40 15.05
N PHE A 124 5.00 -0.45 14.02
CA PHE A 124 4.77 -1.18 12.78
C PHE A 124 5.87 -2.22 12.52
N TYR A 125 5.88 -3.30 13.31
CA TYR A 125 6.88 -4.37 13.17
C TYR A 125 6.86 -5.08 11.80
N SER A 126 5.73 -5.03 11.11
CA SER A 126 5.54 -5.64 9.79
C SER A 126 5.94 -4.75 8.61
N LEU A 127 6.35 -3.51 8.87
CA LEU A 127 6.65 -2.51 7.84
C LEU A 127 7.83 -2.96 6.97
N LYS A 128 7.61 -3.03 5.66
CA LYS A 128 8.63 -3.36 4.66
C LYS A 128 9.05 -2.11 3.86
N GLU A 129 8.16 -1.14 3.72
CA GLU A 129 8.41 0.05 2.90
C GLU A 129 7.88 1.32 3.57
N LEU A 130 8.74 2.34 3.69
CA LEU A 130 8.41 3.67 4.20
C LEU A 130 8.57 4.71 3.09
N ILE A 131 7.49 5.44 2.82
CA ILE A 131 7.52 6.59 1.90
C ILE A 131 7.38 7.86 2.73
N LEU A 132 8.37 8.74 2.68
CA LEU A 132 8.34 10.04 3.34
C LEU A 132 8.05 11.15 2.31
N ARG A 133 6.97 11.90 2.52
CA ARG A 133 6.64 13.07 1.70
C ARG A 133 6.72 14.34 2.52
N TYR A 134 7.71 15.18 2.22
CA TYR A 134 7.91 16.44 2.92
C TYR A 134 7.16 17.58 2.24
N CYS A 135 6.23 18.20 2.97
CA CYS A 135 5.54 19.40 2.54
C CYS A 135 6.30 20.63 3.10
N LEU A 136 7.27 21.14 2.34
CA LEU A 136 8.13 22.25 2.74
C LEU A 136 7.66 23.56 2.08
N LYS A 137 7.53 24.64 2.86
CA LYS A 137 7.09 25.94 2.32
C LYS A 137 8.19 26.69 1.53
N LYS A 138 9.48 26.51 1.84
CA LYS A 138 10.68 26.98 1.08
C LYS A 138 11.95 26.20 1.49
N SER A 139 12.96 26.15 0.60
CA SER A 139 14.37 25.71 0.77
C SER A 139 14.74 25.03 2.10
N GLY A 140 14.37 23.75 2.24
CA GLY A 140 14.72 22.91 3.38
C GLY A 140 15.12 21.48 2.98
N GLY A 141 15.23 21.21 1.68
CA GLY A 141 15.55 19.88 1.14
C GLY A 141 16.91 19.36 1.62
N ASP A 142 17.89 20.25 1.72
CA ASP A 142 19.28 19.90 2.09
C ASP A 142 19.40 19.27 3.50
N TYR A 143 18.42 19.55 4.37
CA TYR A 143 18.37 19.03 5.74
C TYR A 143 17.53 17.73 5.86
N ILE A 144 16.85 17.27 4.81
CA ILE A 144 16.01 16.06 4.87
C ILE A 144 16.80 14.84 5.31
N GLN A 145 18.03 14.70 4.81
CA GLN A 145 18.94 13.62 5.19
C GLN A 145 19.17 13.52 6.70
N ASP A 146 19.11 14.64 7.44
CA ASP A 146 19.32 14.64 8.89
C ASP A 146 18.15 14.02 9.65
N SER A 147 16.95 13.99 9.06
CA SER A 147 15.82 13.25 9.63
C SER A 147 15.90 11.75 9.35
N ILE A 148 16.46 11.34 8.21
CA ILE A 148 16.59 9.93 7.82
C ILE A 148 17.65 9.23 8.68
N LYS A 149 18.74 9.91 9.04
CA LYS A 149 19.81 9.35 9.89
C LYS A 149 19.37 9.00 11.32
N GLU A 150 18.26 9.58 11.76
CA GLU A 150 17.72 9.37 13.12
C GLU A 150 16.54 8.40 13.14
N ILE A 151 16.16 7.84 11.98
CA ILE A 151 15.19 6.74 11.83
C ILE A 151 15.97 5.43 11.88
#